data_AF-A0A1M3DVX0-F1
#
_entry.id   AF-A0A1M3DVX0-F1
#
_cell.length_a   1.000
_cell.length_b   1.000
_cell.length_c   1.000
_cell.angle_alpha   90.00
_cell.angle_beta   90.00
_cell.angle_gamma   90.00
#
_symmetry.space_group_name_H-M   'P 1'
#
loop_
_entity.id
_entity.type
_entity.pdbx_description
1 polymer ?
#
loop_
_entity_poly.entity_id
_entity_poly.type
_entity_poly.pdbx_seq_one_letter_code
_entity_poly.pdbx_strand_id
1 'polypeptide(L)' 'MSLSTAKPAAKAAVKQILEDMITREESSTEEFAERLIEIMEAWLQQATIKYTTGLMAPNGAVTGTFNGQLE' A
#
# COMPACT_ATOMS: atom_id res chain seq x y z
N MET A 1 2.64 -7.79 8.22
CA MET A 1 3.68 -6.75 8.44
C MET A 1 2.94 -5.42 8.50
N SER A 2 3.34 -4.46 9.36
CA SER A 2 2.71 -3.13 9.31
C SER A 2 3.24 -2.34 8.12
N LEU A 3 2.47 -1.38 7.59
CA LEU A 3 2.92 -0.51 6.50
C LEU A 3 4.21 0.22 6.87
N SER A 4 4.37 0.58 8.14
CA SER A 4 5.58 1.19 8.68
C SER A 4 6.84 0.33 8.46
N THR A 5 6.73 -1.00 8.59
CA THR A 5 7.85 -1.92 8.36
C THR A 5 8.16 -2.14 6.88
N ALA A 6 7.15 -2.04 5.99
CA ALA A 6 7.33 -2.16 4.54
C ALA A 6 7.73 -0.84 3.86
N LYS A 7 7.56 0.30 4.53
CA LYS A 7 7.85 1.64 4.02
C LYS A 7 9.27 1.81 3.44
N PRO A 8 10.36 1.26 4.03
CA PRO A 8 11.68 1.38 3.44
C PRO A 8 11.80 0.72 2.07
N ALA A 9 11.15 -0.43 1.87
CA ALA A 9 11.15 -1.15 0.60
C ALA A 9 10.35 -0.38 -0.48
N ALA A 10 9.16 0.12 -0.12
CA ALA A 10 8.37 0.97 -1.01
C ALA A 10 9.13 2.23 -1.44
N LYS A 11 9.84 2.89 -0.50
CA LYS A 11 10.70 4.04 -0.80
C LYS A 11 11.83 3.67 -1.76
N ALA A 12 12.49 2.53 -1.58
CA ALA A 12 13.55 2.07 -2.46
C ALA A 12 13.04 1.84 -3.89
N ALA A 13 11.86 1.23 -4.03
CA ALA A 13 11.23 0.99 -5.32
C ALA A 13 10.87 2.30 -6.05
N VAL A 14 10.30 3.28 -5.36
CA VAL A 14 10.03 4.62 -5.94
C VAL A 14 11.33 5.31 -6.38
N LYS A 15 12.40 5.21 -5.58
CA LYS A 15 13.71 5.78 -5.93
C LYS A 15 14.27 5.16 -7.22
N GLN A 16 14.08 3.86 -7.41
CA GLN A 16 14.54 3.17 -8.60
C GLN A 16 13.82 3.63 -9.87
N ILE A 17 12.52 3.93 -9.81
CA ILE A 17 11.79 4.54 -10.95
C ILE A 17 12.38 5.92 -11.26
N LEU A 18 12.66 6.73 -10.24
CA LEU A 18 13.23 8.06 -10.45
C LEU A 18 14.63 8.00 -11.07
N GLU A 19 15.48 7.08 -10.62
CA GLU A 19 16.80 6.85 -11.20
C GLU A 19 16.69 6.41 -12.67
N ASP A 20 15.78 5.49 -12.98
CA ASP A 20 15.50 5.05 -14.34
C ASP A 20 15.05 6.22 -15.24
N MET A 21 14.09 7.02 -14.77
CA MET A 21 13.59 8.22 -15.49
C MET A 21 14.67 9.27 -15.74
N ILE A 22 15.61 9.47 -14.80
CA ILE A 22 16.73 10.41 -14.97
C ILE A 22 17.69 9.97 -16.08
N THR A 23 17.83 8.66 -16.29
CA THR A 23 18.74 8.10 -17.31
C THR A 23 18.13 8.00 -18.70
N ARG A 24 16.84 8.31 -18.86
CA ARG A 24 16.15 8.22 -20.15
C ARG A 24 16.25 9.54 -20.92
N GLU A 25 16.43 9.40 -22.24
CA GLU A 25 16.55 10.55 -23.16
C GLU A 25 15.20 11.26 -23.38
N GLU A 26 14.08 10.52 -23.26
CA GLU A 26 12.73 11.06 -23.39
C GLU A 26 11.97 10.97 -22.06
N SER A 27 11.30 12.07 -21.70
CA SER A 27 10.46 12.13 -20.51
C SER A 27 9.10 11.49 -20.80
N SER A 28 8.71 10.49 -20.00
CA SER A 28 7.38 9.86 -20.06
C SER A 28 6.67 9.96 -18.71
N THR A 29 5.96 11.07 -18.52
CA THR A 29 5.23 11.36 -17.27
C THR A 29 4.12 10.34 -17.00
N GLU A 30 3.48 9.82 -18.06
CA GLU A 30 2.42 8.81 -17.94
C GLU A 30 2.98 7.48 -17.40
N GLU A 31 4.09 7.00 -17.96
CA GLU A 31 4.74 5.78 -17.48
C GLU A 31 5.22 5.93 -16.02
N PHE A 32 5.75 7.09 -15.68
CA PHE A 32 6.13 7.39 -14.29
C PHE A 32 4.93 7.31 -13.35
N ALA A 33 3.80 7.93 -13.72
CA ALA A 33 2.59 7.95 -12.90
C ALA A 33 2.03 6.53 -12.69
N GLU A 34 2.00 5.72 -13.75
CA GLU A 34 1.52 4.34 -13.69
C GLU A 34 2.40 3.46 -12.80
N ARG A 35 3.73 3.51 -12.99
CA ARG A 35 4.65 2.72 -12.15
C ARG A 35 4.66 3.19 -10.69
N LEU A 36 4.44 4.48 -10.45
CA LEU A 36 4.31 5.02 -9.09
C LEU A 36 3.05 4.47 -8.40
N ILE A 37 1.89 4.49 -9.09
CA ILE A 37 0.64 4.05 -8.49
C ILE A 37 0.66 2.54 -8.21
N GLU A 38 1.24 1.72 -9.07
CA GLU A 38 1.40 0.29 -8.85
C GLU A 38 2.20 -0.02 -7.57
N ILE A 39 3.30 0.69 -7.32
CA ILE A 39 4.09 0.52 -6.08
C ILE A 39 3.28 0.93 -4.86
N MET A 40 2.53 2.03 -4.97
CA MET A 40 1.68 2.50 -3.87
C MET A 40 0.56 1.50 -3.57
N GLU A 41 -0.11 0.95 -4.58
CA GLU A 41 -1.13 -0.08 -4.41
C GLU A 41 -0.55 -1.34 -3.75
N ALA A 42 0.59 -1.83 -4.25
CA ALA A 42 1.26 -3.00 -3.68
C ALA A 42 1.71 -2.78 -2.23
N TRP A 43 2.11 -1.56 -1.87
CA TRP A 43 2.45 -1.23 -0.49
C TRP A 43 1.20 -1.15 0.39
N LEU A 44 0.14 -0.47 -0.07
CA LEU A 44 -1.11 -0.30 0.67
C LEU A 44 -1.85 -1.63 0.88
N GLN A 45 -1.79 -2.56 -0.08
CA GLN A 45 -2.37 -3.90 0.06
C GLN A 45 -1.69 -4.75 1.15
N GLN A 46 -0.46 -4.41 1.55
CA GLN A 46 0.22 -5.09 2.67
C GLN A 46 -0.31 -4.63 4.04
N ALA A 47 -1.17 -3.62 4.09
CA ALA A 47 -1.82 -3.17 5.32
C ALA A 47 -2.57 -4.35 5.95
N THR A 48 -2.21 -4.67 7.18
CA THR A 48 -2.88 -5.73 7.93
C THR A 48 -4.00 -5.10 8.73
N ILE A 49 -5.26 -5.52 8.52
CA ILE A 49 -6.37 -5.05 9.34
C ILE A 49 -6.23 -5.66 10.73
N LYS A 50 -5.98 -4.81 11.73
CA LYS A 50 -5.94 -5.22 13.13
C LYS A 50 -7.33 -5.06 13.75
N TYR A 51 -8.03 -6.16 13.92
CA TYR A 51 -9.30 -6.18 14.66
C TYR A 51 -9.02 -5.92 16.16
N THR A 52 -9.40 -4.76 16.67
CA THR A 52 -9.25 -4.37 18.08
C THR A 52 -10.32 -5.01 18.98
N THR A 53 -11.43 -5.48 18.42
CA THR A 53 -12.50 -6.20 19.13
C THR A 53 -12.90 -7.45 18.35
N GLY A 54 -13.21 -8.53 19.07
CA GLY A 54 -13.66 -9.78 18.47
C GLY A 54 -15.06 -9.62 17.87
N LEU A 55 -15.22 -10.06 16.62
CA LEU A 55 -16.52 -10.23 15.98
C LEU A 55 -17.27 -11.36 16.70
N MET A 56 -18.03 -11.04 17.75
CA MET A 56 -18.91 -12.03 18.38
C MET A 56 -20.28 -12.05 17.69
N ALA A 57 -20.57 -13.12 16.95
CA ALA A 57 -21.93 -13.50 16.59
C ALA A 57 -22.27 -14.85 17.22
N PRO A 58 -23.26 -14.93 18.12
CA PRO A 58 -23.70 -16.21 18.68
C PRO A 58 -24.37 -17.14 17.66
N ASN A 59 -24.92 -16.63 16.54
CA ASN A 59 -25.56 -17.42 15.46
C ASN A 59 -25.88 -16.56 14.21
N GLY A 60 -24.89 -16.17 13.40
CA GLY A 60 -25.17 -15.47 12.12
C GLY A 60 -23.97 -14.72 11.51
N ALA A 61 -24.15 -14.18 10.30
CA ALA A 61 -23.14 -13.36 9.63
C ALA A 61 -22.88 -12.08 10.45
N VAL A 62 -21.62 -11.78 10.73
CA VAL A 62 -21.25 -10.62 11.53
C VAL A 62 -21.26 -9.38 10.63
N THR A 63 -22.22 -8.48 10.84
CA THR A 63 -22.19 -7.12 10.31
C THR A 63 -21.71 -6.17 11.41
N GLY A 64 -20.60 -5.47 11.16
CA GLY A 64 -20.04 -4.49 12.08
C GLY A 64 -19.47 -3.29 11.32
N THR A 65 -19.58 -2.10 11.90
CA THR A 65 -18.95 -0.89 11.36
C THR A 65 -17.46 -0.91 11.67
N PHE A 66 -16.63 -0.83 10.63
CA PHE A 66 -15.18 -0.72 10.78
C PHE A 66 -14.82 0.60 11.49
N ASN A 67 -14.25 0.49 12.70
CA ASN A 67 -13.67 1.60 13.46
C ASN A 67 -12.18 1.32 13.71
N GLY A 68 -11.40 1.15 12.64
CA GLY A 68 -9.95 0.92 12.72
C GLY A 68 -9.15 2.02 12.02
N GLN A 69 -7.88 2.18 12.39
CA GLN A 69 -6.89 2.91 11.60
C GLN A 69 -6.14 1.90 10.72
N LEU A 70 -5.85 2.26 9.47
CA LEU A 70 -4.96 1.48 8.61
C LEU A 70 -3.52 1.62 9.16
N GLU A 71 -2.89 0.51 9.56
CA GLU A 71 -1.51 0.45 10.09
C GLU A 71 -0.54 -0.30 9.18
#